data_AF-A0A3P8E4Q2-F1
#
_entry.id   AF-A0A3P8E4Q2-F1
#
_cell.length_a   1.000
_cell.length_b   1.000
_cell.length_c   1.000
_cell.angle_alpha   90.00
_cell.angle_beta   90.00
_cell.angle_gamma   90.00
#
_symmetry.space_group_name_H-M   'P 1'
#
loop_
_entity.id
_entity.type
_entity.pdbx_description
1 polymer ?
#
loop_
_entity_poly.entity_id
_entity_poly.type
_entity_poly.pdbx_seq_one_letter_code
_entity_poly.pdbx_strand_id
1 'polypeptide(L)' 'MLGIDAKPQGILLCGPPGCGKTLLAKAVANETGMNFISVKGPELLNMVSD' A
#
# COMPACT_ATOMS: atom_id res chain seq x y z
N MET A 1 -3.98 -20.58 22.40
CA MET A 1 -4.76 -19.53 21.71
C MET A 1 -4.16 -18.20 22.15
N LEU A 2 -3.19 -17.67 21.41
CA LEU A 2 -2.53 -16.42 21.76
C LEU A 2 -3.55 -15.30 21.54
N GLY A 3 -4.11 -14.75 22.62
CA GLY A 3 -5.16 -13.73 22.66
C GLY A 3 -4.71 -12.35 22.17
N ILE A 4 -4.07 -12.31 21.01
CA ILE A 4 -3.65 -11.11 20.32
C ILE A 4 -4.60 -10.97 19.12
N ASP A 5 -5.82 -10.49 19.38
CA ASP A 5 -6.81 -10.15 18.34
C ASP A 5 -6.38 -8.95 17.48
N ALA A 6 -5.24 -8.32 17.80
CA ALA A 6 -4.69 -7.21 17.05
C ALA A 6 -3.91 -7.68 15.81
N LYS A 7 -4.62 -8.05 14.74
CA LYS A 7 -3.99 -8.18 13.42
C LYS A 7 -3.53 -6.78 12.95
N PRO A 8 -2.26 -6.58 12.55
CA PRO A 8 -1.81 -5.31 12.00
C PRO A 8 -2.68 -4.90 10.81
N GLN A 9 -3.21 -3.68 10.85
CA GLN A 9 -4.16 -3.18 9.84
C GLN A 9 -3.44 -2.61 8.60
N GLY A 10 -2.12 -2.46 8.63
CA GLY A 10 -1.35 -1.88 7.53
C GLY A 10 0.16 -1.97 7.73
N ILE A 11 0.89 -1.70 6.64
CA ILE A 11 2.35 -1.72 6.57
C ILE A 11 2.81 -0.46 5.82
N LEU A 12 3.90 0.17 6.29
CA LEU A 12 4.57 1.27 5.61
C LEU A 12 5.85 0.76 4.95
N LEU A 13 5.95 0.89 3.62
CA LEU A 13 7.18 0.58 2.87
C LEU A 13 7.99 1.87 2.66
N CYS A 14 9.16 1.98 3.29
CA CYS A 14 10.05 3.14 3.21
C CYS A 14 11.42 2.78 2.61
N GLY A 15 12.06 3.73 1.90
CA GLY A 15 13.41 3.61 1.36
C GLY A 15 13.64 4.47 0.11
N PRO A 16 14.87 4.53 -0.42
CA PRO A 16 15.19 5.33 -1.60
C PRO A 16 14.40 4.89 -2.86
N PRO A 17 14.28 5.75 -3.89
CA PRO A 17 13.60 5.37 -5.12
C PRO A 17 14.30 4.16 -5.78
N GLY A 18 13.52 3.28 -6.42
CA GLY A 18 14.07 2.10 -7.10
C GLY A 18 14.16 0.82 -6.27
N CYS A 19 13.96 0.84 -4.94
CA CYS A 19 14.00 -0.39 -4.11
C CYS A 19 12.75 -1.31 -4.22
N GLY A 20 11.99 -1.25 -5.32
CA GLY A 20 10.90 -2.20 -5.56
C GLY A 20 9.65 -2.09 -4.67
N LYS A 21 9.49 -1.07 -3.83
CA LYS A 21 8.32 -0.89 -2.93
C LYS A 21 6.97 -1.05 -3.63
N THR A 22 6.80 -0.36 -4.75
CA THR A 22 5.57 -0.43 -5.56
C THR A 22 5.40 -1.78 -6.26
N LEU A 23 6.52 -2.40 -6.68
CA LEU A 23 6.48 -3.72 -7.32
C LEU A 23 6.09 -4.80 -6.33
N LEU A 24 6.58 -4.73 -5.09
CA LEU A 24 6.22 -5.65 -4.03
C LEU A 24 4.71 -5.61 -3.73
N ALA A 25 4.14 -4.42 -3.60
CA ALA A 25 2.71 -4.27 -3.34
C ALA A 25 1.84 -4.87 -4.47
N LYS A 26 2.26 -4.69 -5.74
CA LYS A 26 1.60 -5.31 -6.90
C LYS A 26 1.76 -6.83 -6.94
N ALA A 27 2.96 -7.34 -6.66
CA ALA A 27 3.23 -8.76 -6.63
C ALA A 27 2.37 -9.46 -5.56
N VAL A 28 2.30 -8.91 -4.34
CA VAL A 28 1.47 -9.46 -3.27
C VAL A 28 -0.01 -9.48 -3.64
N ALA A 29 -0.54 -8.41 -4.25
CA ALA A 29 -1.93 -8.39 -4.70
C ALA A 29 -2.22 -9.46 -5.78
N ASN A 30 -1.28 -9.67 -6.72
CA ASN A 30 -1.38 -10.71 -7.74
C ASN A 30 -1.36 -12.11 -7.12
N GLU A 31 -0.36 -12.41 -6.28
CA GLU A 31 -0.20 -13.71 -5.61
C GLU A 31 -1.39 -14.07 -4.71
N THR A 32 -2.02 -13.07 -4.08
CA THR A 32 -3.18 -13.28 -3.20
C THR A 32 -4.52 -13.24 -3.93
N GLY A 33 -4.53 -12.93 -5.23
CA GLY A 33 -5.76 -12.74 -6.00
C GLY A 33 -6.64 -11.58 -5.51
N MET A 34 -6.05 -10.60 -4.80
CA MET A 34 -6.78 -9.45 -4.25
C MET A 34 -6.77 -8.26 -5.20
N ASN A 35 -7.76 -7.38 -5.07
CA ASN A 35 -7.79 -6.15 -5.83
C ASN A 35 -6.67 -5.19 -5.39
N PHE A 36 -5.90 -4.68 -6.35
CA PHE A 36 -4.84 -3.72 -6.10
C PHE A 36 -5.32 -2.28 -6.36
N ILE A 37 -5.49 -1.49 -5.30
CA ILE A 37 -5.88 -0.09 -5.40
C ILE A 37 -4.63 0.78 -5.26
N SER A 38 -4.19 1.41 -6.35
CA SER A 38 -3.07 2.35 -6.34
C SER A 38 -3.61 3.77 -6.25
N VAL A 39 -3.24 4.48 -5.18
CA VAL A 39 -3.55 5.90 -5.00
C VAL A 39 -2.24 6.66 -4.83
N LYS A 40 -2.01 7.67 -5.67
CA LYS A 40 -0.86 8.58 -5.49
C LYS A 40 -1.26 9.76 -4.62
N GLY A 41 -0.35 10.24 -3.79
CA GLY A 41 -0.59 11.42 -2.93
C GLY A 41 -1.20 12.62 -3.67
N PRO A 42 -0.68 13.03 -4.85
CA PRO A 42 -1.25 14.12 -5.61
C PRO A 42 -2.68 13.88 -6.13
N GLU A 43 -3.07 12.62 -6.38
CA GLU A 43 -4.45 12.29 -6.83
C GLU A 43 -5.49 12.57 -5.73
N LEU A 44 -5.06 12.59 -4.47
CA LEU A 44 -5.90 12.98 -3.33
C LEU A 44 -5.98 14.49 -3.12
N LEU A 45 -5.08 15.26 -3.76
CA LEU A 45 -4.93 16.70 -3.56
C LEU A 45 -5.60 17.56 -4.64
N ASN A 46 -6.42 16.97 -5.52
CA ASN A 46 -7.19 17.66 -6.57
C ASN A 46 -8.23 18.68 -6.05
N MET A 47 -8.20 19.05 -4.76
CA MET A 47 -9.10 20.04 -4.15
C MET A 47 -8.57 21.48 -4.17
N VAL A 48 -7.41 21.76 -4.78
CA VAL A 48 -6.95 23.14 -5.01
C VAL A 48 -6.51 23.29 -6.46
N SER A 49 -7.49 23.43 -7.32
CA SER A 49 -7.33 23.93 -8.68
C SER A 49 -8.48 24.86 -8.99
N ASP A 50 -8.60 25.89 -8.15
CA ASP A 50 -9.12 27.23 -8.43
C ASP A 50 -8.50 28.20 -7.41
#